data_AF-A0A7S2DNT3-F1
#
_entry.id   AF-A0A7S2DNT3-F1
#
_cell.length_a   1.000
_cell.length_b   1.000
_cell.length_c   1.000
_cell.angle_alpha   90.00
_cell.angle_beta   90.00
_cell.angle_gamma   90.00
#
_symmetry.space_group_name_H-M   'P 1'
#
loop_
_entity.id
_entity.type
_entity.pdbx_description
1 polymer ?
#
loop_
_entity_poly.entity_id
_entity_poly.type
_entity_poly.pdbx_seq_one_letter_code
_entity_poly.pdbx_strand_id
1 'polypeptide(L)'
;EYIKKFKTAQSDHPLLEIHINLAHDLRDAIQSEEYRSDLRLEDEITAQSSHSCLEAMENYIDDQKPFHEVLRLLCLYSLVNNGVKAKQLDILKKGLVQSYGYKHLLTLCNLEKVGMLNYQMGKSSWFGIKQQFNLLVDDSQAENDISYAYSGYA
;
A
#
# COMPACT_ATOMS: atom_id res chain seq x y z
N GLU A 1 -19.49 38.44 26.53
CA GLU A 1 -19.39 37.20 25.71
C GLU A 1 -18.40 37.29 24.55
N TYR A 2 -18.39 38.39 23.78
CA TYR A 2 -17.45 38.59 22.65
C TYR A 2 -15.96 38.45 23.00
N ILE A 3 -15.52 39.01 24.14
CA ILE A 3 -14.10 38.94 24.57
C ILE A 3 -13.66 37.51 24.89
N LYS A 4 -14.58 36.65 25.39
CA LYS A 4 -14.28 35.22 25.61
C LYS A 4 -14.13 34.50 24.27
N LYS A 5 -15.07 34.68 23.33
CA LYS A 5 -14.98 34.10 21.97
C LYS A 5 -13.74 34.59 21.21
N PHE A 6 -13.36 35.85 21.36
CA PHE A 6 -12.16 36.42 20.75
C PHE A 6 -10.87 35.79 21.30
N LYS A 7 -10.77 35.59 22.62
CA LYS A 7 -9.62 34.89 23.22
C LYS A 7 -9.54 33.42 22.82
N THR A 8 -10.67 32.73 22.69
CA THR A 8 -10.72 31.35 22.19
C THR A 8 -10.29 31.30 20.72
N ALA A 9 -10.85 32.15 19.84
CA ALA A 9 -10.45 32.23 18.44
C ALA A 9 -8.96 32.60 18.24
N GLN A 10 -8.42 33.46 19.09
CA GLN A 10 -7.00 33.81 19.07
C GLN A 10 -6.10 32.65 19.54
N SER A 11 -6.61 31.80 20.44
CA SER A 11 -5.94 30.57 20.86
C SER A 11 -6.02 29.45 19.81
N ASP A 12 -7.08 29.44 19.00
CA ASP A 12 -7.29 28.42 17.96
C ASP A 12 -6.54 28.76 16.65
N HIS A 13 -6.17 30.02 16.44
CA HIS A 13 -5.40 30.46 15.27
C HIS A 13 -4.07 29.71 15.05
N PRO A 14 -3.20 29.50 16.05
CA PRO A 14 -1.97 28.71 15.84
C PRO A 14 -2.25 27.25 15.51
N LEU A 15 -3.31 26.66 16.08
CA LEU A 15 -3.72 25.29 15.76
C LEU A 15 -4.21 25.19 14.31
N LEU A 16 -5.01 26.17 13.87
CA LEU A 16 -5.48 26.25 12.49
C LEU A 16 -4.32 26.39 11.50
N GLU A 17 -3.33 27.23 11.82
CA GLU A 17 -2.14 27.41 10.99
C GLU A 17 -1.35 26.09 10.83
N ILE A 18 -1.18 25.33 11.92
CA ILE A 18 -0.56 24.00 11.88
C ILE A 18 -1.34 23.05 10.96
N HIS A 19 -2.67 23.00 11.09
CA HIS A 19 -3.51 22.13 10.26
C HIS A 19 -3.48 22.53 8.77
N ILE A 20 -3.43 23.82 8.45
CA ILE A 20 -3.32 24.31 7.07
C ILE A 20 -1.99 23.88 6.47
N ASN A 21 -0.88 24.09 7.19
CA ASN A 21 0.45 23.72 6.73
C ASN A 21 0.55 22.19 6.52
N LEU A 22 0.07 21.40 7.49
CA LEU A 22 0.05 19.95 7.37
C LEU A 22 -0.81 19.47 6.20
N ALA A 23 -1.99 20.06 5.98
CA ALA A 23 -2.83 19.73 4.84
C ALA A 23 -2.16 20.09 3.49
N HIS A 24 -1.39 21.17 3.45
CA HIS A 24 -0.60 21.56 2.27
C HIS A 24 0.50 20.53 1.99
N ASP A 25 1.30 20.18 2.99
CA ASP A 25 2.39 19.20 2.86
C ASP A 25 1.86 17.81 2.45
N LEU A 26 0.75 17.38 3.04
CA LEU A 26 0.07 16.14 2.67
C LEU A 26 -0.44 16.16 1.24
N ARG A 27 -1.05 17.27 0.81
CA ARG A 27 -1.55 17.40 -0.56
C ARG A 27 -0.41 17.28 -1.56
N ASP A 28 0.71 17.93 -1.30
CA ASP A 28 1.87 17.90 -2.20
C ASP A 28 2.46 16.48 -2.28
N ALA A 29 2.51 15.76 -1.16
CA ALA A 29 2.92 14.35 -1.12
C ALA A 29 1.96 13.43 -1.90
N ILE A 30 0.65 13.55 -1.69
CA ILE A 30 -0.39 12.72 -2.34
C ILE A 30 -0.50 13.02 -3.85
N GLN A 31 -0.16 14.24 -4.27
CA GLN A 31 -0.18 14.63 -5.68
C GLN A 31 1.04 14.19 -6.47
N SER A 32 2.09 13.70 -5.80
CA SER A 32 3.27 13.16 -6.48
C SER A 32 2.91 11.99 -7.40
N GLU A 33 3.57 11.91 -8.56
CA GLU A 33 3.32 10.80 -9.49
C GLU A 33 3.80 9.46 -8.93
N GLU A 34 4.85 9.48 -8.10
CA GLU A 34 5.33 8.29 -7.39
C GLU A 34 4.24 7.71 -6.48
N TYR A 35 3.64 8.53 -5.60
CA TYR A 35 2.57 8.09 -4.72
C TYR A 35 1.37 7.56 -5.50
N ARG A 36 0.98 8.24 -6.58
CA ARG A 36 -0.11 7.79 -7.46
C ARG A 36 0.22 6.47 -8.16
N SER A 37 1.47 6.27 -8.56
CA SER A 37 1.90 5.02 -9.18
C SER A 37 1.84 3.85 -8.19
N ASP A 38 2.25 4.08 -6.94
CA ASP A 38 2.22 3.05 -5.89
C ASP A 38 0.76 2.72 -5.51
N LEU A 39 -0.09 3.73 -5.37
CA LEU A 39 -1.52 3.54 -5.08
C LEU A 39 -2.23 2.74 -6.18
N ARG A 40 -1.98 3.09 -7.46
CA ARG A 40 -2.52 2.33 -8.60
C ARG A 40 -2.09 0.86 -8.55
N LEU A 41 -0.84 0.60 -8.18
CA LEU A 41 -0.34 -0.76 -8.08
C LEU A 41 -0.99 -1.53 -6.92
N GLU A 42 -1.21 -0.89 -5.77
CA GLU A 42 -1.98 -1.47 -4.65
C GLU A 42 -3.42 -1.82 -5.07
N ASP A 43 -4.10 -0.92 -5.78
CA ASP A 43 -5.45 -1.14 -6.31
C ASP A 43 -5.49 -2.30 -7.33
N GLU A 44 -4.53 -2.36 -8.25
CA GLU A 44 -4.45 -3.44 -9.23
C GLU A 44 -4.24 -4.81 -8.57
N ILE A 45 -3.41 -4.86 -7.53
CA ILE A 45 -3.16 -6.07 -6.76
C ILE A 45 -4.43 -6.53 -6.05
N THR A 46 -5.08 -5.64 -5.28
CA THR A 46 -6.29 -5.98 -4.52
C THR A 46 -7.48 -6.32 -5.42
N ALA A 47 -7.60 -5.64 -6.57
CA ALA A 47 -8.59 -5.94 -7.59
C ALA A 47 -8.32 -7.28 -8.31
N GLN A 48 -7.09 -7.80 -8.28
CA GLN A 48 -6.63 -8.92 -9.11
C GLN A 48 -6.85 -8.65 -10.61
N SER A 49 -6.65 -7.40 -11.04
CA SER A 49 -6.94 -6.93 -12.41
C SER A 49 -5.80 -7.19 -13.39
N SER A 50 -4.56 -7.10 -12.92
CA SER A 50 -3.36 -7.10 -13.77
C SER A 50 -2.40 -8.24 -13.43
N HIS A 51 -1.78 -8.84 -14.46
CA HIS A 51 -0.68 -9.80 -14.28
C HIS A 51 0.71 -9.14 -14.32
N SER A 52 0.79 -7.85 -14.70
CA SER A 52 2.01 -7.06 -14.81
C SER A 52 2.53 -6.49 -13.49
N CYS A 53 1.82 -6.69 -12.36
CA CYS A 53 2.23 -6.11 -11.08
C CYS A 53 3.63 -6.57 -10.64
N LEU A 54 4.01 -7.82 -10.95
CA LEU A 54 5.34 -8.35 -10.61
C LEU A 54 6.44 -7.72 -11.49
N GLU A 55 6.15 -7.40 -12.75
CA GLU A 55 7.09 -6.70 -13.63
C GLU A 55 7.32 -5.26 -13.14
N ALA A 56 6.27 -4.59 -12.66
CA ALA A 56 6.40 -3.28 -12.03
C ALA A 56 7.27 -3.34 -10.76
N MET A 57 7.14 -4.38 -9.94
CA MET A 57 7.98 -4.57 -8.76
C MET A 57 9.45 -4.87 -9.12
N GLU A 58 9.71 -5.59 -10.21
CA GLU A 58 11.08 -5.76 -10.73
C GLU A 58 11.69 -4.40 -11.09
N ASN A 59 10.95 -3.55 -11.80
CA ASN A 59 11.41 -2.19 -12.12
C ASN A 59 11.68 -1.36 -10.84
N TYR A 60 10.85 -1.49 -9.79
CA TYR A 60 11.08 -0.77 -8.53
C TYR A 60 12.36 -1.22 -7.80
N ILE A 61 12.72 -2.50 -7.93
CA ILE A 61 13.97 -3.04 -7.40
C ILE A 61 15.17 -2.49 -8.19
N ASP A 62 15.03 -2.39 -9.52
CA ASP A 62 16.05 -1.83 -10.41
C ASP A 62 16.24 -0.33 -10.18
N ASP A 63 15.16 0.41 -9.96
CA ASP A 63 15.15 1.84 -9.61
C ASP A 63 15.58 2.12 -8.16
N GLN A 64 15.83 1.07 -7.36
CA GLN A 64 16.20 1.15 -5.95
C GLN A 64 15.24 1.97 -5.09
N LYS A 65 13.92 1.84 -5.34
CA LYS A 65 12.89 2.40 -4.45
C LYS A 65 13.12 1.96 -3.00
N PRO A 66 12.63 2.72 -1.98
CA PRO A 66 12.78 2.33 -0.59
C PRO A 66 12.38 0.87 -0.32
N PHE A 67 13.31 0.09 0.25
CA PHE A 67 13.16 -1.37 0.42
C PHE A 67 11.84 -1.80 1.06
N HIS A 68 11.36 -1.03 2.03
CA HIS A 68 10.13 -1.31 2.75
C HIS A 68 8.87 -1.14 1.89
N GLU A 69 8.85 -0.22 0.92
CA GLU A 69 7.74 -0.01 -0.01
C GLU A 69 7.63 -1.21 -0.96
N VAL A 70 8.76 -1.62 -1.54
CA VAL A 70 8.83 -2.80 -2.42
C VAL A 70 8.38 -4.06 -1.68
N LEU A 71 8.86 -4.26 -0.44
CA LEU A 71 8.44 -5.41 0.38
C LEU A 71 6.95 -5.39 0.70
N ARG A 72 6.36 -4.23 1.02
CA ARG A 72 4.92 -4.12 1.32
C ARG A 72 4.09 -4.55 0.13
N LEU A 73 4.43 -4.08 -1.08
CA LEU A 73 3.75 -4.46 -2.32
C LEU A 73 3.88 -5.96 -2.62
N LEU A 74 5.08 -6.53 -2.45
CA LEU A 74 5.33 -7.97 -2.60
C LEU A 74 4.52 -8.81 -1.61
N CYS A 75 4.44 -8.39 -0.35
CA CYS A 75 3.65 -9.07 0.67
C CYS A 75 2.15 -8.97 0.37
N LEU A 76 1.67 -7.79 -0.03
CA LEU A 76 0.27 -7.59 -0.45
C LEU A 76 -0.08 -8.53 -1.61
N TYR A 77 0.77 -8.58 -2.64
CA TYR A 77 0.58 -9.48 -3.78
C TYR A 77 0.54 -10.95 -3.35
N SER A 78 1.46 -11.36 -2.49
CA SER A 78 1.53 -12.73 -1.98
C SER A 78 0.26 -13.09 -1.17
N LEU A 79 -0.22 -12.20 -0.31
CA LEU A 79 -1.44 -12.42 0.46
C LEU A 79 -2.69 -12.53 -0.44
N VAL A 80 -2.83 -11.63 -1.40
CA VAL A 80 -3.96 -11.61 -2.32
C VAL A 80 -3.97 -12.83 -3.26
N ASN A 81 -2.80 -13.31 -3.69
CA ASN A 81 -2.69 -14.40 -4.66
C ASN A 81 -2.41 -15.78 -4.05
N ASN A 82 -2.37 -15.89 -2.72
CA ASN A 82 -1.99 -17.10 -2.00
C ASN A 82 -0.59 -17.60 -2.39
N GLY A 83 0.35 -16.65 -2.41
CA GLY A 83 1.75 -16.79 -2.76
C GLY A 83 2.11 -16.31 -4.16
N VAL A 84 3.40 -16.37 -4.47
CA VAL A 84 4.01 -16.00 -5.75
C VAL A 84 4.55 -17.25 -6.42
N LYS A 85 4.44 -17.34 -7.75
CA LYS A 85 5.00 -18.46 -8.51
C LYS A 85 6.50 -18.58 -8.25
N ALA A 86 7.00 -19.81 -8.05
CA ALA A 86 8.38 -20.04 -7.62
C ALA A 86 9.43 -19.34 -8.49
N LYS A 87 9.31 -19.45 -9.82
CA LYS A 87 10.23 -18.78 -10.75
C LYS A 87 10.28 -17.26 -10.54
N GLN A 88 9.14 -16.62 -10.35
CA GLN A 88 9.06 -15.16 -10.18
C GLN A 88 9.56 -14.75 -8.78
N LEU A 89 9.18 -15.50 -7.75
CA LEU A 89 9.61 -15.22 -6.38
C LEU A 89 11.14 -15.32 -6.23
N ASP A 90 11.75 -16.32 -6.85
CA ASP A 90 13.21 -16.51 -6.80
C ASP A 90 13.95 -15.37 -7.53
N ILE A 91 13.42 -14.88 -8.65
CA ILE A 91 13.94 -13.71 -9.36
C ILE A 91 13.86 -12.48 -8.46
N LEU A 92 12.69 -12.19 -7.87
CA LEU A 92 12.47 -11.04 -7.00
C LEU A 92 13.36 -11.09 -5.75
N LYS A 93 13.46 -12.24 -5.08
CA LYS A 93 14.34 -12.41 -3.92
C LYS A 93 15.80 -12.17 -4.27
N LYS A 94 16.25 -12.67 -5.43
CA LYS A 94 17.60 -12.44 -5.92
C LYS A 94 17.83 -10.95 -6.19
N GLY A 95 16.89 -10.28 -6.88
CA GLY A 95 16.94 -8.84 -7.12
C GLY A 95 17.02 -8.04 -5.82
N LEU A 96 16.16 -8.35 -4.85
CA LEU A 96 16.15 -7.69 -3.53
C LEU A 96 17.49 -7.82 -2.80
N VAL A 97 18.05 -9.03 -2.75
CA VAL A 97 19.34 -9.27 -2.08
C VAL A 97 20.49 -8.58 -2.82
N GLN A 98 20.45 -8.52 -4.15
CA GLN A 98 21.47 -7.87 -4.97
C GLN A 98 21.42 -6.34 -4.86
N SER A 99 20.23 -5.73 -4.94
CA SER A 99 20.06 -4.27 -4.89
C SER A 99 20.19 -3.69 -3.48
N TYR A 100 19.64 -4.36 -2.46
CA TYR A 100 19.56 -3.81 -1.09
C TYR A 100 20.56 -4.46 -0.11
N GLY A 101 21.19 -5.56 -0.51
CA GLY A 101 22.26 -6.23 0.22
C GLY A 101 21.85 -7.48 1.01
N TYR A 102 22.84 -8.35 1.25
CA TYR A 102 22.65 -9.70 1.82
C TYR A 102 22.03 -9.73 3.23
N LYS A 103 22.12 -8.64 3.98
CA LYS A 103 21.48 -8.50 5.31
C LYS A 103 19.97 -8.76 5.25
N HIS A 104 19.33 -8.46 4.12
CA HIS A 104 17.89 -8.62 3.94
C HIS A 104 17.44 -10.06 3.67
N LEU A 105 18.38 -11.01 3.51
CA LEU A 105 18.04 -12.43 3.44
C LEU A 105 17.29 -12.88 4.70
N LEU A 106 17.73 -12.43 5.88
CA LEU A 106 17.04 -12.73 7.13
C LEU A 106 15.63 -12.13 7.18
N THR A 107 15.45 -10.92 6.63
CA THR A 107 14.15 -10.28 6.51
C THR A 107 13.21 -11.13 5.66
N LEU A 108 13.67 -11.60 4.50
CA LEU A 108 12.89 -12.46 3.60
C LEU A 108 12.52 -13.80 4.26
N CYS A 109 13.47 -14.44 4.94
CA CYS A 109 13.19 -15.67 5.71
C CYS A 109 12.16 -15.43 6.82
N ASN A 110 12.18 -14.27 7.47
CA ASN A 110 11.19 -13.94 8.50
C ASN A 110 9.80 -13.72 7.89
N LEU A 111 9.72 -13.07 6.72
CA LEU A 111 8.46 -12.86 6.00
C LEU A 111 7.82 -14.17 5.53
N GLU A 112 8.63 -15.13 5.09
CA GLU A 112 8.18 -16.50 4.80
C GLU A 112 7.62 -17.19 6.05
N LYS A 113 8.35 -17.11 7.18
CA LYS A 113 7.93 -17.75 8.44
C LYS A 113 6.61 -17.21 8.97
N VAL A 114 6.34 -15.92 8.81
CA VAL A 114 5.05 -15.31 9.21
C VAL A 114 3.96 -15.45 8.15
N GLY A 115 4.29 -16.03 7.01
CA GLY A 115 3.35 -16.32 5.92
C GLY A 115 2.97 -15.13 5.04
N MET A 116 3.73 -14.02 5.12
CA MET A 116 3.47 -12.82 4.31
C MET A 116 4.03 -12.95 2.90
N LEU A 117 5.16 -13.65 2.72
CA LEU A 117 5.79 -13.85 1.42
C LEU A 117 6.04 -15.34 1.17
N ASN A 118 5.15 -16.01 0.44
CA ASN A 118 5.20 -17.45 0.25
C ASN A 118 5.24 -17.86 -1.21
N TYR A 119 5.73 -19.07 -1.46
CA TYR A 119 5.55 -19.75 -2.74
C TYR A 119 4.06 -20.10 -2.93
N GLN A 120 3.57 -19.96 -4.16
CA GLN A 120 2.18 -20.26 -4.49
C GLN A 120 1.88 -21.75 -4.32
N MET A 121 0.95 -22.08 -3.40
CA MET A 121 0.56 -23.47 -3.06
C MET A 121 -0.82 -23.85 -3.59
N GLY A 122 -1.51 -22.96 -4.30
CA GLY A 122 -2.84 -23.22 -4.84
C GLY A 122 -3.51 -22.00 -5.43
N LYS A 123 -4.84 -22.07 -5.59
CA LYS A 123 -5.65 -20.90 -5.95
C LYS A 123 -5.89 -20.03 -4.72
N SER A 124 -6.04 -18.73 -4.95
CA SER A 124 -6.43 -17.79 -3.90
C SER A 124 -7.93 -17.87 -3.62
N SER A 125 -8.31 -17.79 -2.34
CA SER A 125 -9.70 -17.60 -1.91
C SER A 125 -10.14 -16.13 -1.97
N TRP A 126 -9.20 -15.21 -2.22
CA TRP A 126 -9.45 -13.76 -2.19
C TRP A 126 -10.61 -13.34 -3.08
N PHE A 127 -10.70 -13.88 -4.31
CA PHE A 127 -11.80 -13.56 -5.22
C PHE A 127 -13.19 -13.82 -4.59
N GLY A 128 -13.35 -14.95 -3.91
CA GLY A 128 -14.60 -15.31 -3.24
C GLY A 128 -14.87 -14.42 -2.03
N ILE A 129 -13.85 -14.17 -1.21
CA ILE A 129 -13.94 -13.29 -0.04
C ILE A 129 -14.34 -11.87 -0.46
N LYS A 130 -13.64 -11.32 -1.46
CA LYS A 130 -13.90 -9.99 -2.02
C LYS A 130 -15.34 -9.83 -2.48
N GLN A 131 -15.88 -10.81 -3.21
CA GLN A 131 -17.28 -10.76 -3.66
C GLN A 131 -18.28 -10.95 -2.53
N GLN A 132 -18.02 -11.89 -1.62
CA GLN A 132 -18.96 -12.25 -0.55
C GLN A 132 -19.09 -11.14 0.50
N PHE A 133 -18.00 -10.43 0.79
CA PHE A 133 -17.96 -9.36 1.79
C PHE A 133 -17.98 -7.96 1.16
N ASN A 134 -18.12 -7.84 -0.16
CA ASN A 134 -18.14 -6.57 -0.87
C ASN A 134 -16.96 -5.66 -0.51
N LEU A 135 -15.75 -6.22 -0.52
CA LEU A 135 -14.54 -5.55 0.00
C LEU A 135 -14.02 -4.42 -0.90
N LEU A 136 -14.46 -4.38 -2.16
CA LEU A 136 -14.16 -3.29 -3.09
C LEU A 136 -15.47 -2.61 -3.48
N VAL A 137 -15.57 -1.33 -3.15
CA VAL A 137 -16.73 -0.48 -3.37
C VAL A 137 -16.30 0.72 -4.21
N ASP A 138 -17.14 1.15 -5.16
CA ASP A 138 -16.88 2.36 -5.93
C ASP A 138 -16.88 3.60 -5.02
N ASP A 139 -16.00 4.57 -5.30
CA ASP A 139 -15.85 5.81 -4.52
C ASP A 139 -17.18 6.51 -4.20
N SER A 140 -18.15 6.44 -5.12
CA SER A 140 -19.47 7.04 -4.95
C SER A 140 -20.30 6.46 -3.79
N GLN A 141 -20.01 5.23 -3.36
CA GLN A 141 -20.71 4.55 -2.27
C GLN A 141 -19.85 4.47 -1.00
N ALA A 142 -18.57 4.81 -1.08
CA ALA A 142 -17.61 4.68 0.01
C ALA A 142 -17.95 5.61 1.20
N GLU A 143 -18.51 6.81 0.99
CA GLU A 143 -18.79 7.78 2.07
C GLU A 143 -19.70 7.25 3.20
N ASN A 144 -20.55 6.26 2.92
CA ASN A 144 -21.49 5.68 3.89
C ASN A 144 -21.04 4.32 4.43
N ASP A 145 -19.86 3.84 4.03
CA ASP A 145 -19.33 2.50 4.35
C ASP A 145 -17.91 2.60 4.92
N ILE A 146 -17.44 1.56 5.61
CA ILE A 146 -16.08 1.54 6.18
C ILE A 146 -14.97 1.67 5.12
N SER A 147 -15.27 1.38 3.85
CA SER A 147 -14.39 1.56 2.70
C SER A 147 -13.93 3.01 2.47
N TYR A 148 -14.55 4.02 3.10
CA TYR A 148 -14.07 5.41 3.02
C TYR A 148 -12.61 5.58 3.49
N ALA A 149 -12.15 4.73 4.41
CA ALA A 149 -10.82 4.84 5.01
C ALA A 149 -9.69 4.54 4.03
N TYR A 150 -9.95 3.71 3.01
CA TYR A 150 -8.99 3.29 1.99
C TYR A 150 -9.56 3.46 0.58
N SER A 151 -10.36 4.51 0.36
CA SER A 151 -10.86 4.90 -0.96
C SER A 151 -11.46 3.74 -1.75
N GLY A 152 -12.35 2.96 -1.12
CA GLY A 152 -13.05 1.85 -1.77
C GLY A 152 -12.65 0.46 -1.26
N TYR A 153 -11.59 0.31 -0.47
CA TYR A 153 -11.23 -0.96 0.19
C TYR A 153 -11.76 -1.03 1.63
N ALA A 154 -12.56 -2.04 1.96
CA ALA A 154 -13.14 -2.30 3.29
C ALA A 154 -12.39 -3.37 4.11
#